data_AF-A0A1N7TAV8-F1
#
_entry.id   AF-A0A1N7TAV8-F1
#
_cell.length_a   1.000
_cell.length_b   1.000
_cell.length_c   1.000
_cell.angle_alpha   90.00
_cell.angle_beta   90.00
_cell.angle_gamma   90.00
#
_symmetry.space_group_name_H-M   'P 1'
#
loop_
_entity.id
_entity.type
_entity.pdbx_description
1 polymer ?
#
loop_
_entity_poly.entity_id
_entity_poly.type
_entity_poly.pdbx_seq_one_letter_code
_entity_poly.pdbx_strand_id
1 'polypeptide(L)'
;VSADCCHALNIITRAEWGARDPKSTENISVPVSTFFIHHTDTNGCETQDVCSARVRSIQRYHMDIKKWADIGYSFLIGGDGNVYEGRGWKFVGAHTYGYNRVSFAAAFIGNFTSLLPNAKAIKAVDNLIECGVHRGKIKPSYTLLGHRDAKKSDTKCPGDALYKEIQTWTNYPGSGKTIDRDICERSQGPPDQERHLDLCDASGEICSWHQDGPLFWSKRHGQADRAGITGPSSDSTGSLTGDYLLADATDSTAYKSVKMYSDQYTYDSSDHSSYCVDFQYHMYGDDVGTLSLKLGFQIWFQRYRKTVWHISGDHGNRWVRKRVTVETEISIFEGKMHFEFIATFGGSYRGDIALDNIRIKKGRCEMASTDDSASWLSSSQMQSLKEQLKIDEGVKYTIYKDSLDKLTFGIGHLITRNDPEYGKPVGTPVSEERVDAVFKTDVAEAVKLTQSIYDPGCRTWPGEVKEIMVNMAFNLGGNLRKFK
;
A
#
# COMPACT_ATOMS: atom_id res chain seq x y z
N VAL A 1 -13.58 -28.53 11.16
CA VAL A 1 -14.87 -27.82 11.31
C VAL A 1 -14.93 -26.80 10.19
N SER A 2 -15.88 -26.91 9.25
CA SER A 2 -15.93 -26.07 8.05
C SER A 2 -16.08 -24.60 8.42
N ALA A 3 -15.17 -23.74 7.96
CA ALA A 3 -15.26 -22.30 8.16
C ALA A 3 -16.43 -21.72 7.35
N ASP A 4 -17.28 -20.93 8.00
CA ASP A 4 -18.48 -20.32 7.43
C ASP A 4 -18.09 -19.08 6.61
N CYS A 5 -18.29 -19.12 5.28
CA CYS A 5 -18.10 -18.00 4.32
C CYS A 5 -18.83 -16.70 4.70
N CYS A 6 -19.61 -16.72 5.77
CA CYS A 6 -20.36 -15.61 6.32
C CYS A 6 -19.61 -14.79 7.39
N HIS A 7 -18.40 -15.19 7.84
CA HIS A 7 -17.65 -14.42 8.86
C HIS A 7 -17.07 -13.10 8.34
N ALA A 8 -16.82 -12.96 7.05
CA ALA A 8 -16.31 -11.73 6.43
C ALA A 8 -17.40 -10.68 6.13
N LEU A 9 -18.67 -10.98 6.47
CA LEU A 9 -19.81 -10.10 6.25
C LEU A 9 -20.22 -9.42 7.54
N ASN A 10 -20.16 -8.10 7.57
CA ASN A 10 -20.87 -7.34 8.60
C ASN A 10 -22.33 -7.11 8.16
N ILE A 11 -23.22 -7.99 8.63
CA ILE A 11 -24.66 -7.83 8.41
C ILE A 11 -25.25 -7.04 9.59
N ILE A 12 -25.61 -5.79 9.33
CA ILE A 12 -26.37 -4.96 10.26
C ILE A 12 -27.80 -5.50 10.32
N THR A 13 -28.12 -6.11 11.44
CA THR A 13 -29.42 -6.72 11.72
C THR A 13 -30.53 -5.68 11.75
N ARG A 14 -31.77 -6.13 11.58
CA ARG A 14 -32.97 -5.29 11.74
C ARG A 14 -32.96 -4.47 13.03
N ALA A 15 -32.52 -5.05 14.14
CA ALA A 15 -32.46 -4.34 15.42
C ALA A 15 -31.41 -3.21 15.40
N GLU A 16 -30.22 -3.46 14.86
CA GLU A 16 -29.11 -2.51 14.86
C GLU A 16 -29.37 -1.27 14.01
N TRP A 17 -30.02 -1.41 12.84
CA TRP A 17 -30.42 -0.24 12.05
C TRP A 17 -31.76 0.38 12.49
N GLY A 18 -32.40 -0.15 13.54
CA GLY A 18 -33.64 0.41 14.10
C GLY A 18 -34.87 0.18 13.21
N ALA A 19 -35.05 -1.04 12.71
CA ALA A 19 -36.20 -1.44 11.92
C ALA A 19 -37.50 -1.39 12.70
N ARG A 20 -38.58 -1.00 12.02
CA ARG A 20 -39.95 -1.30 12.47
C ARG A 20 -40.26 -2.78 12.24
N ASP A 21 -41.18 -3.32 13.04
CA ASP A 21 -41.72 -4.66 12.82
C ASP A 21 -42.48 -4.76 11.49
N PRO A 22 -42.37 -5.88 10.77
CA PRO A 22 -43.17 -6.12 9.58
C PRO A 22 -44.65 -6.27 9.95
N LYS A 23 -45.56 -5.70 9.14
CA LYS A 23 -47.02 -5.86 9.34
C LYS A 23 -47.50 -7.29 9.13
N SER A 24 -46.80 -8.04 8.27
CA SER A 24 -47.04 -9.46 8.02
C SER A 24 -45.78 -10.08 7.40
N THR A 25 -45.57 -11.36 7.64
CA THR A 25 -44.44 -12.12 7.10
C THR A 25 -44.91 -13.34 6.36
N GLU A 26 -44.16 -13.74 5.33
CA GLU A 26 -44.37 -14.99 4.62
C GLU A 26 -43.03 -15.68 4.42
N ASN A 27 -42.91 -16.96 4.77
CA ASN A 27 -41.66 -17.71 4.64
C ASN A 27 -41.34 -17.98 3.17
N ILE A 28 -40.10 -17.72 2.77
CA ILE A 28 -39.61 -18.07 1.43
C ILE A 28 -39.13 -19.52 1.39
N SER A 29 -39.36 -20.21 0.27
CA SER A 29 -38.82 -21.55 0.03
C SER A 29 -37.37 -21.43 -0.47
N VAL A 30 -36.44 -22.09 0.20
CA VAL A 30 -35.00 -22.11 -0.11
C VAL A 30 -34.54 -23.53 -0.48
N PRO A 31 -33.49 -23.69 -1.31
CA PRO A 31 -32.67 -22.64 -1.93
C PRO A 31 -33.35 -21.97 -3.14
N VAL A 32 -33.22 -20.65 -3.24
CA VAL A 32 -33.71 -19.88 -4.40
C VAL A 32 -32.81 -20.07 -5.62
N SER A 33 -33.36 -19.95 -6.83
CA SER A 33 -32.63 -20.10 -8.09
C SER A 33 -32.21 -18.79 -8.74
N THR A 34 -32.59 -17.64 -8.18
CA THR A 34 -32.35 -16.34 -8.79
C THR A 34 -31.98 -15.30 -7.73
N PHE A 35 -31.06 -14.41 -8.07
CA PHE A 35 -30.68 -13.28 -7.22
C PHE A 35 -30.74 -11.99 -8.04
N PHE A 36 -31.48 -11.00 -7.54
CA PHE A 36 -31.66 -9.71 -8.24
C PHE A 36 -30.80 -8.60 -7.63
N ILE A 37 -30.14 -7.85 -8.50
CA ILE A 37 -29.47 -6.60 -8.14
C ILE A 37 -30.38 -5.41 -8.43
N HIS A 38 -30.49 -4.54 -7.44
CA HIS A 38 -31.25 -3.30 -7.48
C HIS A 38 -30.37 -2.11 -7.11
N HIS A 39 -30.83 -0.91 -7.45
CA HIS A 39 -30.46 0.30 -6.72
C HIS A 39 -31.69 0.86 -6.00
N THR A 40 -31.49 1.74 -5.03
CA THR A 40 -32.61 2.38 -4.32
C THR A 40 -33.12 3.63 -5.03
N ASP A 41 -32.36 4.17 -5.99
CA ASP A 41 -32.62 5.46 -6.64
C ASP A 41 -32.76 6.60 -5.62
N THR A 42 -31.86 6.59 -4.62
CA THR A 42 -31.77 7.61 -3.58
C THR A 42 -30.35 8.18 -3.51
N ASN A 43 -30.11 9.13 -2.61
CA ASN A 43 -28.75 9.51 -2.27
C ASN A 43 -28.03 8.34 -1.56
N GLY A 44 -26.74 8.18 -1.87
CA GLY A 44 -25.88 7.21 -1.21
C GLY A 44 -25.65 7.50 0.29
N CYS A 45 -24.81 6.67 0.89
CA CYS A 45 -24.42 6.76 2.30
C CYS A 45 -23.03 6.14 2.50
N GLU A 46 -22.21 6.74 3.37
CA GLU A 46 -20.79 6.36 3.54
C GLU A 46 -20.44 5.94 4.98
N THR A 47 -21.37 6.06 5.93
CA THR A 47 -21.20 5.61 7.32
C THR A 47 -22.41 4.83 7.80
N GLN A 48 -22.22 3.95 8.78
CA GLN A 48 -23.29 3.08 9.29
C GLN A 48 -24.51 3.86 9.77
N ASP A 49 -24.32 4.98 10.46
CA ASP A 49 -25.41 5.81 10.96
C ASP A 49 -26.25 6.40 9.82
N VAL A 50 -25.58 6.92 8.78
CA VAL A 50 -26.24 7.50 7.61
C VAL A 50 -26.94 6.42 6.80
N CYS A 51 -26.28 5.29 6.58
CA CYS A 51 -26.86 4.15 5.86
C CYS A 51 -28.06 3.58 6.61
N SER A 52 -27.96 3.37 7.92
CA SER A 52 -29.11 2.96 8.76
C SER A 52 -30.27 3.95 8.67
N ALA A 53 -29.98 5.26 8.66
CA ALA A 53 -31.01 6.29 8.47
C ALA A 53 -31.67 6.21 7.08
N ARG A 54 -30.91 5.93 6.02
CA ARG A 54 -31.43 5.71 4.67
C ARG A 54 -32.31 4.46 4.62
N VAL A 55 -31.87 3.34 5.21
CA VAL A 55 -32.64 2.09 5.27
C VAL A 55 -33.96 2.32 6.01
N ARG A 56 -33.96 3.03 7.15
CA ARG A 56 -35.20 3.44 7.85
C ARG A 56 -36.11 4.29 6.99
N SER A 57 -35.57 5.23 6.22
CA SER A 57 -36.35 6.07 5.29
C SER A 57 -36.99 5.25 4.17
N ILE A 58 -36.25 4.28 3.62
CA ILE A 58 -36.75 3.36 2.58
C ILE A 58 -37.85 2.46 3.15
N GLN A 59 -37.66 1.90 4.36
CA GLN A 59 -38.69 1.12 5.05
C GLN A 59 -39.96 1.95 5.27
N ARG A 60 -39.82 3.20 5.74
CA ARG A 60 -40.93 4.13 5.95
C ARG A 60 -41.71 4.36 4.64
N TYR A 61 -41.00 4.66 3.55
CA TYR A 61 -41.63 4.84 2.24
C TYR A 61 -42.40 3.58 1.80
N HIS A 62 -41.79 2.39 1.93
CA HIS A 62 -42.44 1.13 1.57
C HIS A 62 -43.68 0.82 2.43
N MET A 63 -43.61 1.00 3.74
CA MET A 63 -44.71 0.64 4.64
C MET A 63 -45.82 1.68 4.69
N ASP A 64 -45.48 2.97 4.65
CA ASP A 64 -46.42 4.06 4.89
C ASP A 64 -46.98 4.62 3.58
N ILE A 65 -46.17 4.70 2.52
CA ILE A 65 -46.59 5.24 1.22
C ILE A 65 -47.02 4.10 0.29
N LYS A 66 -46.17 3.08 0.07
CA LYS A 66 -46.52 1.93 -0.79
C LYS A 66 -47.47 0.93 -0.13
N LYS A 67 -47.75 1.09 1.17
CA LYS A 67 -48.62 0.21 1.98
C LYS A 67 -48.16 -1.25 2.00
N TRP A 68 -46.87 -1.51 1.80
CA TRP A 68 -46.32 -2.85 1.89
C TRP A 68 -46.21 -3.32 3.35
N ALA A 69 -46.04 -4.63 3.51
CA ALA A 69 -45.87 -5.24 4.82
C ALA A 69 -44.56 -4.84 5.50
N ASP A 70 -43.50 -4.61 4.72
CA ASP A 70 -42.16 -4.23 5.17
C ASP A 70 -41.34 -3.67 4.00
N ILE A 71 -40.10 -3.27 4.24
CA ILE A 71 -39.10 -2.93 3.22
C ILE A 71 -39.06 -3.98 2.11
N GLY A 72 -38.99 -3.58 0.84
CA GLY A 72 -39.17 -4.51 -0.28
C GLY A 72 -38.02 -5.49 -0.54
N TYR A 73 -36.79 -5.11 -0.18
CA TYR A 73 -35.59 -5.88 -0.50
C TYR A 73 -35.26 -6.92 0.58
N SER A 74 -34.59 -8.00 0.17
CA SER A 74 -34.04 -8.99 1.11
C SER A 74 -32.89 -8.37 1.89
N PHE A 75 -31.99 -7.68 1.18
CA PHE A 75 -30.85 -6.97 1.72
C PHE A 75 -30.67 -5.60 1.05
N LEU A 76 -30.01 -4.68 1.73
CA LEU A 76 -29.55 -3.42 1.17
C LEU A 76 -28.05 -3.29 1.40
N ILE A 77 -27.34 -2.66 0.47
CA ILE A 77 -25.88 -2.54 0.50
C ILE A 77 -25.52 -1.06 0.61
N GLY A 78 -24.88 -0.67 1.71
CA GLY A 78 -24.44 0.70 1.92
C GLY A 78 -23.10 0.99 1.24
N GLY A 79 -22.82 2.26 0.94
CA GLY A 79 -21.49 2.68 0.51
C GLY A 79 -20.44 2.57 1.63
N ASP A 80 -20.88 2.40 2.88
CA ASP A 80 -20.01 2.02 3.99
C ASP A 80 -19.46 0.59 3.89
N GLY A 81 -19.93 -0.24 2.94
CA GLY A 81 -19.52 -1.63 2.77
C GLY A 81 -20.31 -2.62 3.63
N ASN A 82 -21.30 -2.15 4.39
CA ASN A 82 -22.12 -3.02 5.23
C ASN A 82 -23.32 -3.59 4.46
N VAL A 83 -23.76 -4.78 4.86
CA VAL A 83 -25.02 -5.36 4.42
C VAL A 83 -26.09 -5.07 5.46
N TYR A 84 -27.19 -4.45 5.06
CA TYR A 84 -28.33 -4.16 5.91
C TYR A 84 -29.41 -5.21 5.69
N GLU A 85 -29.77 -5.91 6.76
CA GLU A 85 -30.83 -6.90 6.72
C GLU A 85 -32.19 -6.23 6.47
N GLY A 86 -32.76 -6.44 5.29
CA GLY A 86 -34.13 -6.07 4.97
C GLY A 86 -35.09 -7.15 5.46
N ARG A 87 -35.74 -7.85 4.53
CA ARG A 87 -36.52 -9.06 4.87
C ARG A 87 -35.66 -10.29 5.16
N GLY A 88 -34.37 -10.20 4.86
CA GLY A 88 -33.37 -11.22 5.17
C GLY A 88 -33.58 -12.54 4.41
N TRP A 89 -32.99 -13.60 4.94
CA TRP A 89 -32.99 -14.93 4.33
C TRP A 89 -34.27 -15.74 4.55
N LYS A 90 -35.18 -15.28 5.41
CA LYS A 90 -36.32 -16.07 5.88
C LYS A 90 -37.62 -15.74 5.16
N PHE A 91 -37.79 -14.50 4.69
CA PHE A 91 -39.08 -13.99 4.26
C PHE A 91 -39.12 -13.53 2.80
N VAL A 92 -40.29 -13.69 2.18
CA VAL A 92 -40.60 -13.28 0.79
C VAL A 92 -40.47 -11.77 0.63
N GLY A 93 -39.77 -11.33 -0.42
CA GLY A 93 -39.56 -9.93 -0.81
C GLY A 93 -40.79 -9.21 -1.38
N ALA A 94 -40.61 -7.93 -1.71
CA ALA A 94 -41.50 -7.13 -2.54
C ALA A 94 -40.70 -6.24 -3.51
N HIS A 95 -39.65 -6.82 -4.12
CA HIS A 95 -38.66 -6.09 -4.93
C HIS A 95 -38.82 -6.30 -6.43
N THR A 96 -39.18 -7.51 -6.89
CA THR A 96 -39.22 -7.86 -8.32
C THR A 96 -40.52 -8.59 -8.63
N TYR A 97 -41.39 -7.96 -9.41
CA TYR A 97 -42.71 -8.51 -9.75
C TYR A 97 -42.57 -9.88 -10.46
N GLY A 98 -43.27 -10.90 -9.96
CA GLY A 98 -43.20 -12.27 -10.47
C GLY A 98 -42.06 -13.12 -9.91
N TYR A 99 -41.11 -12.55 -9.17
CA TYR A 99 -39.93 -13.27 -8.66
C TYR A 99 -39.78 -13.26 -7.14
N ASN A 100 -40.54 -12.44 -6.40
CA ASN A 100 -40.43 -12.28 -4.95
C ASN A 100 -40.41 -13.59 -4.12
N ARG A 101 -41.07 -14.65 -4.60
CA ARG A 101 -41.20 -15.95 -3.90
C ARG A 101 -40.08 -16.95 -4.23
N VAL A 102 -39.28 -16.65 -5.26
CA VAL A 102 -38.29 -17.56 -5.85
C VAL A 102 -36.91 -16.91 -5.99
N SER A 103 -36.72 -15.74 -5.38
CA SER A 103 -35.47 -14.98 -5.45
C SER A 103 -35.23 -14.17 -4.19
N PHE A 104 -33.96 -13.87 -3.95
CA PHE A 104 -33.55 -12.79 -3.05
C PHE A 104 -33.12 -11.58 -3.88
N ALA A 105 -33.07 -10.42 -3.25
CA ALA A 105 -32.53 -9.21 -3.87
C ALA A 105 -31.69 -8.38 -2.91
N ALA A 106 -30.59 -7.84 -3.43
CA ALA A 106 -29.79 -6.81 -2.79
C ALA A 106 -29.97 -5.48 -3.53
N ALA A 107 -30.32 -4.43 -2.79
CA ALA A 107 -30.40 -3.07 -3.32
C ALA A 107 -29.23 -2.22 -2.86
N PHE A 108 -28.40 -1.75 -3.79
CA PHE A 108 -27.38 -0.75 -3.49
C PHE A 108 -28.03 0.58 -3.13
N ILE A 109 -27.67 1.15 -1.98
CA ILE A 109 -28.19 2.43 -1.51
C ILE A 109 -27.52 3.54 -2.33
N GLY A 110 -28.25 4.11 -3.29
CA GLY A 110 -27.74 5.12 -4.20
C GLY A 110 -28.48 5.16 -5.54
N ASN A 111 -28.02 6.04 -6.43
CA ASN A 111 -28.38 6.06 -7.85
C ASN A 111 -27.12 5.75 -8.67
N PHE A 112 -27.17 4.63 -9.39
CA PHE A 112 -26.03 4.11 -10.15
C PHE A 112 -26.30 4.12 -11.66
N THR A 113 -27.00 5.16 -12.12
CA THR A 113 -27.22 5.39 -13.56
C THR A 113 -25.93 5.75 -14.26
N SER A 114 -25.13 6.66 -13.68
CA SER A 114 -23.90 7.17 -14.30
C SER A 114 -22.63 6.84 -13.53
N LEU A 115 -22.76 6.36 -12.29
CA LEU A 115 -21.64 6.02 -11.41
C LEU A 115 -21.81 4.60 -10.90
N LEU A 116 -20.71 3.92 -10.61
CA LEU A 116 -20.72 2.61 -9.97
C LEU A 116 -20.83 2.75 -8.45
N PRO A 117 -21.39 1.76 -7.74
CA PRO A 117 -21.15 1.62 -6.30
C PRO A 117 -19.66 1.53 -6.02
N ASN A 118 -19.23 1.98 -4.85
CA ASN A 118 -17.84 1.85 -4.46
C ASN A 118 -17.44 0.38 -4.28
N ALA A 119 -16.13 0.12 -4.25
CA ALA A 119 -15.59 -1.23 -4.23
C ALA A 119 -16.06 -2.05 -3.02
N LYS A 120 -16.23 -1.41 -1.85
CA LYS A 120 -16.73 -2.09 -0.64
C LYS A 120 -18.12 -2.63 -0.83
N ALA A 121 -19.02 -1.81 -1.39
CA ALA A 121 -20.39 -2.22 -1.63
C ALA A 121 -20.44 -3.39 -2.63
N ILE A 122 -19.64 -3.35 -3.70
CA ILE A 122 -19.56 -4.45 -4.68
C ILE A 122 -19.04 -5.73 -4.00
N LYS A 123 -17.99 -5.64 -3.20
CA LYS A 123 -17.44 -6.79 -2.45
C LYS A 123 -18.45 -7.35 -1.43
N ALA A 124 -19.21 -6.48 -0.78
CA ALA A 124 -20.21 -6.87 0.22
C ALA A 124 -21.34 -7.71 -0.40
N VAL A 125 -21.81 -7.38 -1.61
CA VAL A 125 -22.84 -8.17 -2.26
C VAL A 125 -22.31 -9.51 -2.79
N ASP A 126 -21.05 -9.55 -3.23
CA ASP A 126 -20.39 -10.77 -3.69
C ASP A 126 -20.30 -11.78 -2.54
N ASN A 127 -19.69 -11.36 -1.42
CA ASN A 127 -19.62 -12.13 -0.19
C ASN A 127 -21.01 -12.57 0.30
N LEU A 128 -22.02 -11.69 0.20
CA LEU A 128 -23.40 -11.97 0.63
C LEU A 128 -24.01 -13.12 -0.16
N ILE A 129 -23.84 -13.11 -1.48
CA ILE A 129 -24.37 -14.16 -2.36
C ILE A 129 -23.64 -15.47 -2.10
N GLU A 130 -22.32 -15.45 -1.94
CA GLU A 130 -21.52 -16.63 -1.60
C GLU A 130 -21.94 -17.24 -0.26
N CYS A 131 -22.08 -16.42 0.79
CA CYS A 131 -22.62 -16.85 2.08
C CYS A 131 -24.03 -17.47 1.93
N GLY A 132 -24.88 -16.88 1.08
CA GLY A 132 -26.20 -17.42 0.77
C GLY A 132 -26.12 -18.79 0.07
N VAL A 133 -25.17 -19.01 -0.83
CA VAL A 133 -24.92 -20.30 -1.46
C VAL A 133 -24.43 -21.32 -0.43
N HIS A 134 -23.45 -20.96 0.39
CA HIS A 134 -22.87 -21.81 1.41
C HIS A 134 -23.92 -22.26 2.45
N ARG A 135 -24.79 -21.34 2.89
CA ARG A 135 -25.88 -21.62 3.84
C ARG A 135 -27.10 -22.32 3.21
N GLY A 136 -27.02 -22.76 1.96
CA GLY A 136 -28.11 -23.41 1.25
C GLY A 136 -29.34 -22.52 1.06
N LYS A 137 -29.17 -21.19 1.09
CA LYS A 137 -30.23 -20.21 0.82
C LYS A 137 -30.35 -19.94 -0.68
N ILE A 138 -29.26 -20.03 -1.41
CA ILE A 138 -29.16 -19.80 -2.85
C ILE A 138 -28.58 -21.08 -3.49
N LYS A 139 -29.11 -21.50 -4.64
CA LYS A 139 -28.53 -22.63 -5.39
C LYS A 139 -27.17 -22.21 -5.95
N PRO A 140 -26.13 -23.08 -5.98
CA PRO A 140 -24.86 -22.75 -6.65
C PRO A 140 -25.02 -22.38 -8.14
N SER A 141 -26.04 -22.94 -8.81
CA SER A 141 -26.40 -22.61 -10.19
C SER A 141 -27.42 -21.47 -10.31
N TYR A 142 -27.47 -20.57 -9.33
CA TYR A 142 -28.40 -19.43 -9.38
C TYR A 142 -28.16 -18.58 -10.63
N THR A 143 -29.17 -17.84 -11.06
CA THR A 143 -29.02 -16.82 -12.10
C THR A 143 -28.96 -15.44 -11.46
N LEU A 144 -27.89 -14.69 -11.72
CA LEU A 144 -27.78 -13.28 -11.34
C LEU A 144 -28.44 -12.40 -12.40
N LEU A 145 -29.30 -11.48 -11.99
CA LEU A 145 -29.99 -10.57 -12.90
C LEU A 145 -30.08 -9.15 -12.31
N GLY A 146 -30.09 -8.13 -13.15
CA GLY A 146 -30.55 -6.80 -12.78
C GLY A 146 -32.08 -6.76 -12.72
N HIS A 147 -32.65 -5.83 -11.95
CA HIS A 147 -34.11 -5.68 -11.89
C HIS A 147 -34.77 -5.50 -13.28
N ARG A 148 -34.11 -4.79 -14.20
CA ARG A 148 -34.57 -4.60 -15.58
C ARG A 148 -34.62 -5.89 -16.43
N ASP A 149 -33.94 -6.96 -16.04
CA ASP A 149 -33.97 -8.24 -16.78
C ASP A 149 -35.23 -9.07 -16.49
N ALA A 150 -36.03 -8.70 -15.49
CA ALA A 150 -37.25 -9.43 -15.17
C ALA A 150 -38.30 -9.25 -16.29
N LYS A 151 -38.91 -10.36 -16.74
CA LYS A 151 -39.81 -10.43 -17.92
C LYS A 151 -40.98 -9.44 -17.95
N LYS A 152 -41.34 -8.82 -16.83
CA LYS A 152 -42.45 -7.86 -16.69
C LYS A 152 -42.00 -6.55 -16.03
N SER A 153 -40.74 -6.18 -16.23
CA SER A 153 -40.11 -5.02 -15.61
C SER A 153 -39.91 -3.93 -16.66
N ASP A 154 -40.59 -2.81 -16.50
CA ASP A 154 -40.30 -1.56 -17.22
C ASP A 154 -39.61 -0.61 -16.25
N THR A 155 -38.31 -0.81 -16.06
CA THR A 155 -37.52 -0.05 -15.09
C THR A 155 -36.09 0.15 -15.58
N LYS A 156 -35.49 1.26 -15.16
CA LYS A 156 -34.06 1.51 -15.30
C LYS A 156 -33.25 0.97 -14.13
N CYS A 157 -33.84 0.35 -13.12
CA CYS A 157 -33.09 -0.28 -12.03
C CYS A 157 -32.24 -1.46 -12.57
N PRO A 158 -30.96 -1.65 -12.17
CA PRO A 158 -30.21 -0.99 -11.09
C PRO A 158 -29.40 0.27 -11.49
N GLY A 159 -29.76 0.93 -12.59
CA GLY A 159 -29.01 2.04 -13.19
C GLY A 159 -28.04 1.55 -14.27
N ASP A 160 -27.79 2.35 -15.30
CA ASP A 160 -27.04 1.91 -16.50
C ASP A 160 -25.58 1.52 -16.20
N ALA A 161 -24.87 2.28 -15.37
CA ALA A 161 -23.50 1.97 -14.98
C ALA A 161 -23.43 0.65 -14.20
N LEU A 162 -24.22 0.49 -13.14
CA LEU A 162 -24.25 -0.75 -12.35
C LEU A 162 -24.78 -1.94 -13.15
N TYR A 163 -25.74 -1.72 -14.03
CA TYR A 163 -26.26 -2.77 -14.91
C TYR A 163 -25.17 -3.32 -15.84
N LYS A 164 -24.35 -2.46 -16.42
CA LYS A 164 -23.20 -2.87 -17.25
C LYS A 164 -22.16 -3.65 -16.45
N GLU A 165 -21.93 -3.27 -15.19
CA GLU A 165 -20.99 -3.94 -14.30
C GLU A 165 -21.44 -5.37 -13.96
N ILE A 166 -22.70 -5.57 -13.55
CA ILE A 166 -23.20 -6.90 -13.13
C ILE A 166 -23.24 -7.92 -14.28
N GLN A 167 -23.25 -7.46 -15.54
CA GLN A 167 -23.15 -8.33 -16.72
C GLN A 167 -21.84 -9.11 -16.76
N THR A 168 -20.81 -8.62 -16.06
CA THR A 168 -19.49 -9.24 -15.96
C THR A 168 -19.34 -10.20 -14.77
N TRP A 169 -20.36 -10.29 -13.91
CA TRP A 169 -20.31 -11.06 -12.67
C TRP A 169 -20.63 -12.53 -12.90
N THR A 170 -20.18 -13.36 -11.95
CA THR A 170 -20.46 -14.79 -11.92
C THR A 170 -21.95 -15.06 -12.01
N ASN A 171 -22.33 -16.08 -12.78
CA ASN A 171 -23.72 -16.50 -12.96
C ASN A 171 -24.67 -15.46 -13.59
N TYR A 172 -24.16 -14.33 -14.12
CA TYR A 172 -24.91 -13.52 -15.06
C TYR A 172 -24.96 -14.23 -16.43
N PRO A 173 -26.13 -14.34 -17.09
CA PRO A 173 -26.24 -15.00 -18.40
C PRO A 173 -25.28 -14.41 -19.45
N GLY A 174 -24.38 -15.23 -19.97
CA GLY A 174 -23.42 -14.84 -21.02
C GLY A 174 -22.09 -14.25 -20.51
N SER A 175 -21.88 -14.15 -19.19
CA SER A 175 -20.62 -13.65 -18.61
C SER A 175 -19.41 -14.58 -18.81
N GLY A 176 -19.65 -15.88 -19.04
CA GLY A 176 -18.61 -16.91 -19.11
C GLY A 176 -17.99 -17.27 -17.75
N LYS A 177 -18.40 -16.63 -16.65
CA LYS A 177 -17.89 -16.88 -15.29
C LYS A 177 -18.82 -17.80 -14.51
N THR A 178 -18.29 -18.92 -14.03
CA THR A 178 -18.98 -19.87 -13.15
C THR A 178 -18.45 -19.78 -11.73
N ILE A 179 -19.27 -20.15 -10.73
CA ILE A 179 -18.83 -20.20 -9.34
C ILE A 179 -17.61 -21.14 -9.25
N ASP A 180 -16.50 -20.61 -8.75
CA ASP A 180 -15.38 -21.40 -8.27
C ASP A 180 -15.81 -22.04 -6.94
N ARG A 181 -16.06 -23.36 -6.98
CA ARG A 181 -16.62 -24.12 -5.85
C ARG A 181 -15.63 -24.22 -4.68
N ASP A 182 -14.37 -23.86 -4.89
CA ASP A 182 -13.31 -23.88 -3.88
C ASP A 182 -13.10 -22.51 -3.21
N ILE A 183 -13.90 -21.48 -3.51
CA ILE A 183 -13.74 -20.15 -2.88
C ILE A 183 -13.83 -20.23 -1.34
N CYS A 184 -14.74 -21.04 -0.78
CA CYS A 184 -14.84 -21.20 0.67
C CYS A 184 -13.69 -22.02 1.31
N GLU A 185 -12.96 -22.81 0.51
CA GLU A 185 -11.76 -23.54 0.95
C GLU A 185 -10.49 -22.71 0.75
N ARG A 186 -10.45 -21.83 -0.26
CA ARG A 186 -9.39 -20.83 -0.49
C ARG A 186 -9.50 -19.61 0.42
N SER A 187 -10.66 -19.37 1.04
CA SER A 187 -10.79 -18.44 2.17
C SER A 187 -10.18 -18.99 3.48
N GLN A 188 -9.51 -20.15 3.45
CA GLN A 188 -8.46 -20.46 4.42
C GLN A 188 -7.16 -19.75 4.02
N GLY A 189 -7.04 -18.49 4.38
CA GLY A 189 -5.86 -18.12 5.16
C GLY A 189 -6.27 -18.26 6.63
N PRO A 190 -5.57 -19.03 7.49
CA PRO A 190 -5.87 -19.07 8.92
C PRO A 190 -5.86 -17.65 9.50
N PRO A 191 -6.59 -17.41 10.62
CA PRO A 191 -6.66 -16.09 11.29
C PRO A 191 -5.31 -15.52 11.78
N ASP A 192 -4.23 -16.27 11.55
CA ASP A 192 -2.85 -15.93 11.84
C ASP A 192 -1.98 -15.74 10.57
N GLN A 193 -2.40 -16.15 9.37
CA GLN A 193 -1.58 -16.02 8.13
C GLN A 193 -1.72 -14.69 7.39
N GLU A 194 -2.85 -13.97 7.43
CA GLU A 194 -2.89 -12.60 6.88
C GLU A 194 -2.25 -11.56 7.82
N ARG A 195 -2.12 -11.93 9.11
CA ARG A 195 -1.23 -11.20 10.01
C ARG A 195 0.20 -11.49 9.59
N HIS A 196 0.57 -12.75 9.39
CA HIS A 196 1.92 -13.18 9.05
C HIS A 196 2.29 -13.05 7.55
N LEU A 197 2.94 -11.98 7.12
CA LEU A 197 3.45 -11.86 5.75
C LEU A 197 4.90 -12.40 5.66
N ASP A 198 5.08 -13.59 5.05
CA ASP A 198 6.40 -14.09 4.63
C ASP A 198 6.74 -13.50 3.24
N LEU A 199 7.58 -12.47 3.22
CA LEU A 199 7.92 -11.68 2.00
C LEU A 199 9.41 -11.57 1.72
N CYS A 200 10.24 -12.35 2.41
CA CYS A 200 11.66 -12.40 2.10
C CYS A 200 11.94 -13.47 1.03
N ASP A 201 12.93 -13.20 0.17
CA ASP A 201 13.70 -14.29 -0.43
C ASP A 201 14.50 -15.04 0.67
N ALA A 202 15.11 -16.18 0.34
CA ALA A 202 15.82 -17.03 1.30
C ALA A 202 17.03 -16.36 2.03
N SER A 203 17.27 -15.04 1.87
CA SER A 203 18.44 -14.30 2.36
C SER A 203 18.16 -13.26 3.47
N GLY A 204 16.91 -13.10 3.92
CA GLY A 204 16.53 -12.18 5.01
C GLY A 204 16.61 -12.82 6.41
N GLU A 205 17.09 -12.09 7.41
CA GLU A 205 17.19 -12.58 8.81
C GLU A 205 15.89 -12.37 9.61
N ILE A 206 15.05 -11.42 9.18
CA ILE A 206 13.84 -10.95 9.86
C ILE A 206 12.74 -10.86 8.79
N CYS A 207 11.83 -11.85 8.79
CA CYS A 207 10.93 -12.08 7.65
C CYS A 207 9.46 -12.25 8.01
N SER A 208 9.14 -12.15 9.29
CA SER A 208 7.81 -12.31 9.82
C SER A 208 7.23 -10.94 10.14
N TRP A 209 6.30 -10.51 9.29
CA TRP A 209 5.54 -9.28 9.48
C TRP A 209 4.15 -9.62 9.98
N HIS A 210 3.61 -8.77 10.84
CA HIS A 210 2.30 -8.86 11.47
C HIS A 210 1.49 -7.64 11.08
N GLN A 211 0.19 -7.80 10.94
CA GLN A 211 -0.72 -6.71 10.64
C GLN A 211 -1.82 -6.61 11.70
N ASP A 212 -2.19 -5.39 12.05
CA ASP A 212 -3.28 -5.12 12.98
C ASP A 212 -4.01 -3.84 12.57
N GLY A 213 -5.30 -3.79 12.88
CA GLY A 213 -6.18 -2.68 12.53
C GLY A 213 -7.16 -2.99 11.40
N PRO A 214 -7.92 -1.97 10.97
CA PRO A 214 -9.06 -2.15 10.07
C PRO A 214 -8.68 -2.24 8.58
N LEU A 215 -7.44 -1.87 8.22
CA LEU A 215 -6.91 -1.96 6.86
C LEU A 215 -5.57 -2.69 6.87
N PHE A 216 -5.31 -3.44 5.79
CA PHE A 216 -4.15 -4.30 5.65
C PHE A 216 -3.39 -4.01 4.36
N TRP A 217 -2.09 -4.26 4.39
CA TRP A 217 -1.30 -4.48 3.19
C TRP A 217 -1.78 -5.75 2.51
N SER A 218 -2.24 -5.61 1.27
CA SER A 218 -2.75 -6.71 0.46
C SER A 218 -1.66 -7.28 -0.42
N LYS A 219 -1.43 -8.59 -0.32
CA LYS A 219 -0.54 -9.31 -1.24
C LYS A 219 -1.19 -9.38 -2.63
N ARG A 220 -0.46 -8.97 -3.66
CA ARG A 220 -0.91 -8.88 -5.06
C ARG A 220 0.18 -9.44 -5.98
N HIS A 221 -0.21 -9.91 -7.16
CA HIS A 221 0.70 -10.26 -8.25
C HIS A 221 0.17 -9.62 -9.54
N GLY A 222 1.07 -9.28 -10.46
CA GLY A 222 0.71 -8.59 -11.69
C GLY A 222 0.16 -7.17 -11.44
N GLN A 223 -0.80 -6.73 -12.26
CA GLN A 223 -1.27 -5.34 -12.25
C GLN A 223 -2.11 -5.01 -11.00
N ALA A 224 -1.77 -3.91 -10.32
CA ALA A 224 -2.35 -3.52 -9.04
C ALA A 224 -3.84 -3.15 -9.11
N ASP A 225 -4.27 -2.48 -10.18
CA ASP A 225 -5.64 -2.03 -10.37
C ASP A 225 -6.25 -2.57 -11.68
N ARG A 226 -7.58 -2.76 -11.69
CA ARG A 226 -8.31 -3.20 -12.91
C ARG A 226 -8.32 -2.15 -14.03
N ALA A 227 -8.02 -0.90 -13.69
CA ALA A 227 -8.01 0.23 -14.61
C ALA A 227 -6.62 0.51 -15.20
N GLY A 228 -5.54 0.00 -14.59
CA GLY A 228 -4.17 0.25 -15.01
C GLY A 228 -3.68 1.68 -14.86
N ILE A 229 -4.31 2.46 -13.98
CA ILE A 229 -4.12 3.92 -13.91
C ILE A 229 -3.10 4.28 -12.83
N THR A 230 -3.16 3.65 -11.66
CA THR A 230 -2.24 3.89 -10.54
C THR A 230 -1.79 2.56 -9.93
N GLY A 231 -0.56 2.50 -9.42
CA GLY A 231 0.06 1.28 -8.88
C GLY A 231 0.92 0.47 -9.88
N PRO A 232 1.69 -0.51 -9.38
CA PRO A 232 2.64 -1.25 -10.19
C PRO A 232 1.98 -2.27 -11.14
N SER A 233 2.58 -2.47 -12.32
CA SER A 233 2.14 -3.47 -13.31
C SER A 233 2.66 -4.89 -13.06
N SER A 234 3.68 -5.02 -12.21
CA SER A 234 4.41 -6.25 -11.89
C SER A 234 5.07 -6.08 -10.52
N ASP A 235 5.66 -7.15 -9.98
CA ASP A 235 6.57 -7.04 -8.83
C ASP A 235 7.80 -6.17 -9.16
N SER A 236 8.68 -5.97 -8.16
CA SER A 236 9.90 -5.17 -8.32
C SER A 236 10.99 -5.81 -9.18
N THR A 237 10.83 -7.08 -9.58
CA THR A 237 11.72 -7.78 -10.53
C THR A 237 11.23 -7.69 -11.97
N GLY A 238 10.00 -7.21 -12.20
CA GLY A 238 9.34 -7.19 -13.51
C GLY A 238 8.49 -8.42 -13.78
N SER A 239 8.35 -9.32 -12.81
CA SER A 239 7.55 -10.54 -12.92
C SER A 239 6.06 -10.27 -12.73
N LEU A 240 5.25 -10.80 -13.65
CA LEU A 240 3.79 -10.73 -13.56
C LEU A 240 3.21 -11.77 -12.58
N THR A 241 4.01 -12.76 -12.17
CA THR A 241 3.61 -13.79 -11.20
C THR A 241 4.30 -13.61 -9.86
N GLY A 242 5.22 -12.64 -9.76
CA GLY A 242 5.84 -12.26 -8.49
C GLY A 242 4.88 -11.48 -7.62
N ASP A 243 5.01 -11.67 -6.32
CA ASP A 243 4.16 -11.04 -5.33
C ASP A 243 4.74 -9.71 -4.86
N TYR A 244 3.88 -8.75 -4.55
CA TYR A 244 4.21 -7.52 -3.82
C TYR A 244 3.07 -7.16 -2.87
N LEU A 245 3.31 -6.22 -1.96
CA LEU A 245 2.30 -5.65 -1.08
C LEU A 245 1.77 -4.35 -1.63
N LEU A 246 0.46 -4.22 -1.68
CA LEU A 246 -0.23 -2.98 -1.98
C LEU A 246 -0.87 -2.44 -0.70
N ALA A 247 -0.68 -1.15 -0.42
CA ALA A 247 -1.45 -0.44 0.58
C ALA A 247 -2.87 -0.29 0.03
N ASP A 248 -3.77 -1.20 0.40
CA ASP A 248 -5.10 -1.24 -0.19
C ASP A 248 -5.95 -0.07 0.34
N ALA A 249 -6.10 0.94 -0.52
CA ALA A 249 -6.78 2.20 -0.23
C ALA A 249 -8.28 2.16 -0.54
N THR A 250 -8.85 0.99 -0.88
CA THR A 250 -10.30 0.83 -1.21
C THR A 250 -11.23 1.41 -0.14
N ASP A 251 -10.71 1.59 1.08
CA ASP A 251 -11.41 2.05 2.28
C ASP A 251 -10.85 3.33 2.94
N SER A 252 -9.95 4.05 2.24
CA SER A 252 -9.17 5.20 2.76
C SER A 252 -9.98 6.38 3.31
N THR A 253 -11.28 6.47 3.00
CA THR A 253 -12.19 7.52 3.50
C THR A 253 -12.53 7.38 4.99
N ALA A 254 -12.47 6.16 5.55
CA ALA A 254 -12.72 5.90 6.97
C ALA A 254 -11.43 5.78 7.80
N TYR A 255 -10.35 5.30 7.20
CA TYR A 255 -9.07 5.09 7.86
C TYR A 255 -7.92 5.61 7.00
N LYS A 256 -7.09 6.46 7.61
CA LYS A 256 -6.05 7.19 6.88
C LYS A 256 -4.76 6.41 6.66
N SER A 257 -4.66 5.16 7.12
CA SER A 257 -3.41 4.40 7.05
C SER A 257 -3.56 2.88 7.15
N VAL A 258 -2.68 2.15 6.46
CA VAL A 258 -2.37 0.72 6.70
C VAL A 258 -1.05 0.58 7.45
N LYS A 259 -0.91 -0.48 8.25
CA LYS A 259 0.27 -0.71 9.09
C LYS A 259 0.63 -2.19 9.12
N MET A 260 1.92 -2.47 9.08
CA MET A 260 2.48 -3.79 9.41
C MET A 260 3.71 -3.62 10.29
N TYR A 261 4.00 -4.60 11.12
CA TYR A 261 5.11 -4.61 12.07
C TYR A 261 5.86 -5.93 12.07
N SER A 262 7.18 -5.92 12.18
CA SER A 262 7.96 -7.16 12.30
C SER A 262 7.66 -7.90 13.61
N ASP A 263 8.14 -9.14 13.71
CA ASP A 263 8.34 -9.81 15.00
C ASP A 263 9.11 -8.92 15.99
N GLN A 264 8.97 -9.24 17.28
CA GLN A 264 9.70 -8.56 18.34
C GLN A 264 11.10 -9.15 18.49
N TYR A 265 12.12 -8.28 18.48
CA TYR A 265 13.52 -8.61 18.68
C TYR A 265 13.99 -8.12 20.04
N THR A 266 14.75 -8.95 20.74
CA THR A 266 15.51 -8.53 21.92
C THR A 266 16.76 -7.79 21.49
N TYR A 267 17.02 -6.61 22.06
CA TYR A 267 18.28 -5.90 21.90
C TYR A 267 19.04 -5.86 23.24
N ASP A 268 20.37 -5.96 23.18
CA ASP A 268 21.25 -5.77 24.33
C ASP A 268 21.87 -4.36 24.29
N SER A 269 21.75 -3.64 25.40
CA SER A 269 22.35 -2.33 25.64
C SER A 269 23.87 -2.27 25.48
N SER A 270 24.57 -3.42 25.53
CA SER A 270 26.02 -3.49 25.29
C SER A 270 26.43 -3.34 23.82
N ASP A 271 25.49 -3.54 22.88
CA ASP A 271 25.82 -3.87 21.49
C ASP A 271 25.64 -2.72 20.47
N HIS A 272 25.20 -1.52 20.90
CA HIS A 272 24.94 -0.33 20.03
C HIS A 272 24.51 -0.71 18.60
N SER A 273 23.53 -1.60 18.50
CA SER A 273 23.32 -2.33 17.26
C SER A 273 22.69 -1.39 16.22
N SER A 274 23.20 -1.48 15.01
CA SER A 274 22.55 -0.90 13.85
C SER A 274 21.81 -1.98 13.10
N TYR A 275 20.76 -1.60 12.38
CA TYR A 275 20.03 -2.49 11.49
C TYR A 275 19.93 -1.85 10.11
N CYS A 276 20.08 -2.66 9.07
CA CYS A 276 19.81 -2.27 7.71
C CYS A 276 18.41 -2.72 7.32
N VAL A 277 17.55 -1.78 6.96
CA VAL A 277 16.25 -2.06 6.35
C VAL A 277 16.34 -1.72 4.85
N ASP A 278 16.35 -2.75 4.01
CA ASP A 278 16.40 -2.69 2.55
C ASP A 278 15.06 -3.12 1.97
N PHE A 279 14.46 -2.33 1.09
CA PHE A 279 13.13 -2.61 0.54
C PHE A 279 12.92 -1.87 -0.78
N GLN A 280 11.96 -2.33 -1.56
CA GLN A 280 11.51 -1.67 -2.79
C GLN A 280 10.15 -1.07 -2.52
N TYR A 281 9.93 0.16 -3.01
CA TYR A 281 8.64 0.81 -2.94
C TYR A 281 8.22 1.33 -4.31
N HIS A 282 6.91 1.40 -4.54
CA HIS A 282 6.31 2.05 -5.71
C HIS A 282 5.27 3.04 -5.19
N MET A 283 5.33 4.26 -5.66
CA MET A 283 4.46 5.37 -5.20
C MET A 283 4.10 6.21 -6.41
N TYR A 284 2.89 6.03 -6.95
CA TYR A 284 2.48 6.66 -8.21
C TYR A 284 1.04 7.12 -8.22
N GLY A 285 0.83 8.35 -8.70
CA GLY A 285 -0.49 8.95 -8.96
C GLY A 285 -0.63 10.40 -8.47
N ASP A 286 -1.78 11.01 -8.74
CA ASP A 286 -2.09 12.42 -8.46
C ASP A 286 -2.27 12.72 -6.95
N ASP A 287 -2.50 11.71 -6.12
CA ASP A 287 -2.83 11.88 -4.69
C ASP A 287 -2.23 10.77 -3.83
N VAL A 288 -0.92 10.58 -3.98
CA VAL A 288 -0.17 9.60 -3.20
C VAL A 288 0.12 10.15 -1.81
N GLY A 289 -0.21 9.39 -0.77
CA GLY A 289 0.05 9.78 0.62
C GLY A 289 1.51 9.57 1.04
N THR A 290 1.73 9.25 2.32
CA THR A 290 3.06 9.09 2.93
C THR A 290 3.35 7.64 3.26
N LEU A 291 4.50 7.12 2.84
CA LEU A 291 5.07 5.86 3.34
C LEU A 291 6.11 6.16 4.42
N SER A 292 6.02 5.50 5.57
CA SER A 292 6.92 5.67 6.72
C SER A 292 7.45 4.33 7.21
N LEU A 293 8.74 4.31 7.58
CA LEU A 293 9.37 3.27 8.37
C LEU A 293 9.60 3.82 9.79
N LYS A 294 9.15 3.09 10.80
CA LYS A 294 9.30 3.44 12.21
C LYS A 294 9.92 2.31 13.01
N LEU A 295 10.53 2.67 14.14
CA LEU A 295 11.06 1.76 15.14
C LEU A 295 10.19 1.83 16.40
N GLY A 296 9.53 0.74 16.74
CA GLY A 296 8.76 0.57 17.95
C GLY A 296 9.58 -0.13 19.03
N PHE A 297 9.56 0.37 20.26
CA PHE A 297 10.24 -0.25 21.40
C PHE A 297 9.49 -0.03 22.70
N GLN A 298 9.67 -0.93 23.66
CA GLN A 298 9.01 -0.86 24.95
C GLN A 298 10.06 -0.70 26.06
N ILE A 299 9.89 0.33 26.90
CA ILE A 299 10.69 0.54 28.10
C ILE A 299 9.73 0.45 29.29
N TRP A 300 9.93 -0.54 30.16
CA TRP A 300 9.02 -0.86 31.25
C TRP A 300 7.57 -1.05 30.74
N PHE A 301 6.65 -0.21 31.19
CA PHE A 301 5.23 -0.19 30.80
C PHE A 301 4.93 0.76 29.64
N GLN A 302 5.89 1.57 29.18
CA GLN A 302 5.67 2.58 28.14
C GLN A 302 6.16 2.10 26.78
N ARG A 303 5.32 2.32 25.76
CA ARG A 303 5.63 2.04 24.36
C ARG A 303 6.03 3.32 23.64
N TYR A 304 7.14 3.27 22.93
CA TYR A 304 7.72 4.37 22.17
C TYR A 304 7.79 4.01 20.69
N ARG A 305 7.73 5.04 19.83
CA ARG A 305 7.88 4.92 18.38
C ARG A 305 8.74 6.06 17.82
N LYS A 306 9.83 5.72 17.14
CA LYS A 306 10.73 6.67 16.43
C LYS A 306 10.51 6.53 14.93
N THR A 307 10.18 7.60 14.22
CA THR A 307 10.17 7.56 12.75
C THR A 307 11.61 7.60 12.25
N VAL A 308 12.03 6.57 11.51
CA VAL A 308 13.41 6.46 11.03
C VAL A 308 13.54 6.90 9.57
N TRP A 309 12.46 6.75 8.80
CA TRP A 309 12.39 7.25 7.43
C TRP A 309 10.93 7.48 7.02
N HIS A 310 10.69 8.43 6.13
CA HIS A 310 9.41 8.61 5.48
C HIS A 310 9.57 9.30 4.13
N ILE A 311 8.58 9.16 3.26
CA ILE A 311 8.49 9.81 1.96
C ILE A 311 7.02 10.03 1.60
N SER A 312 6.72 11.09 0.83
CA SER A 312 5.34 11.42 0.43
C SER A 312 5.24 11.77 -1.05
N GLY A 313 4.03 11.72 -1.58
CA GLY A 313 3.71 12.16 -2.94
C GLY A 313 4.10 11.17 -4.03
N ASP A 314 3.99 11.61 -5.28
CA ASP A 314 4.34 10.83 -6.46
C ASP A 314 5.86 10.66 -6.63
N HIS A 315 6.31 9.45 -6.93
CA HIS A 315 7.70 9.10 -7.26
C HIS A 315 7.85 8.46 -8.65
N GLY A 316 6.80 8.58 -9.46
CA GLY A 316 6.71 8.03 -10.81
C GLY A 316 6.33 6.55 -10.82
N ASN A 317 5.84 6.10 -11.98
CA ASN A 317 5.42 4.72 -12.18
C ASN A 317 6.61 3.76 -12.33
N ARG A 318 7.34 3.54 -11.24
CA ARG A 318 8.49 2.64 -11.16
C ARG A 318 8.73 2.17 -9.74
N TRP A 319 9.35 1.00 -9.63
CA TRP A 319 9.90 0.52 -8.36
C TRP A 319 11.20 1.27 -8.02
N VAL A 320 11.30 1.70 -6.76
CA VAL A 320 12.45 2.41 -6.22
C VAL A 320 12.99 1.62 -5.02
N ARG A 321 14.27 1.24 -5.06
CA ARG A 321 14.94 0.58 -3.93
C ARG A 321 15.38 1.60 -2.89
N LYS A 322 15.16 1.29 -1.62
CA LYS A 322 15.54 2.11 -0.46
C LYS A 322 16.24 1.28 0.60
N ARG A 323 17.35 1.83 1.10
CA ARG A 323 18.09 1.32 2.26
C ARG A 323 18.09 2.36 3.38
N VAL A 324 17.77 1.95 4.60
CA VAL A 324 17.71 2.80 5.79
C VAL A 324 18.52 2.14 6.90
N THR A 325 19.57 2.83 7.34
CA THR A 325 20.31 2.44 8.56
C THR A 325 19.54 2.95 9.77
N VAL A 326 19.20 2.04 10.67
CA VAL A 326 18.50 2.33 11.93
C VAL A 326 19.46 2.12 13.08
N GLU A 327 19.81 3.18 13.79
CA GLU A 327 20.69 3.15 14.96
C GLU A 327 19.88 3.04 16.25
N THR A 328 20.20 2.04 17.08
CA THR A 328 19.58 1.85 18.40
C THR A 328 20.35 2.65 19.45
N GLU A 329 20.15 3.96 19.48
CA GLU A 329 20.78 4.87 20.47
C GLU A 329 20.17 4.76 21.89
N ILE A 330 19.74 3.56 22.31
CA ILE A 330 19.01 3.35 23.56
C ILE A 330 19.96 2.77 24.61
N SER A 331 20.52 3.64 25.44
CA SER A 331 21.56 3.29 26.44
C SER A 331 21.02 2.80 27.78
N ILE A 332 19.82 2.21 27.84
CA ILE A 332 19.16 1.86 29.12
C ILE A 332 18.32 0.59 28.98
N PHE A 333 18.93 -0.54 29.35
CA PHE A 333 18.38 -1.89 29.55
C PHE A 333 18.06 -2.73 28.29
N GLU A 334 18.15 -4.05 28.47
CA GLU A 334 17.60 -5.07 27.56
C GLU A 334 16.11 -4.81 27.32
N GLY A 335 15.68 -4.84 26.07
CA GLY A 335 14.30 -4.51 25.71
C GLY A 335 13.85 -5.20 24.44
N LYS A 336 12.56 -5.06 24.13
CA LYS A 336 11.95 -5.57 22.89
C LYS A 336 11.71 -4.43 21.91
N MET A 337 12.11 -4.64 20.67
CA MET A 337 11.92 -3.71 19.55
C MET A 337 11.28 -4.40 18.35
N HIS A 338 10.67 -3.62 17.45
CA HIS A 338 10.14 -4.09 16.16
C HIS A 338 10.18 -2.94 15.14
N PHE A 339 10.14 -3.28 13.85
CA PHE A 339 10.06 -2.32 12.75
C PHE A 339 8.61 -2.20 12.28
N GLU A 340 8.16 -0.99 11.94
CA GLU A 340 6.80 -0.74 11.47
C GLU A 340 6.83 -0.04 10.11
N PHE A 341 6.15 -0.60 9.10
CA PHE A 341 5.82 0.12 7.87
C PHE A 341 4.40 0.66 7.96
N ILE A 342 4.26 1.96 7.72
CA ILE A 342 2.98 2.67 7.76
C ILE A 342 2.81 3.44 6.46
N ALA A 343 1.82 3.07 5.66
CA ALA A 343 1.38 3.89 4.53
C ALA A 343 0.13 4.67 4.92
N THR A 344 0.12 5.96 4.60
CA THR A 344 -1.05 6.83 4.69
C THR A 344 -1.56 7.11 3.30
N PHE A 345 -2.87 7.29 3.19
CA PHE A 345 -3.53 7.53 1.91
C PHE A 345 -3.71 9.03 1.65
N GLY A 346 -3.75 9.40 0.38
CA GLY A 346 -4.21 10.72 -0.04
C GLY A 346 -5.71 10.91 0.18
N GLY A 347 -6.25 12.03 -0.28
CA GLY A 347 -7.68 12.34 -0.21
C GLY A 347 -8.55 11.61 -1.25
N SER A 348 -7.94 10.88 -2.19
CA SER A 348 -8.57 10.24 -3.34
C SER A 348 -7.90 8.90 -3.68
N TYR A 349 -8.52 8.14 -4.59
CA TYR A 349 -8.05 6.82 -5.02
C TYR A 349 -6.96 6.88 -6.10
N ARG A 350 -6.53 8.07 -6.52
CA ARG A 350 -5.59 8.26 -7.63
C ARG A 350 -4.13 8.22 -7.17
N GLY A 351 -3.78 7.37 -6.21
CA GLY A 351 -2.43 7.33 -5.66
C GLY A 351 -2.20 6.05 -4.89
N ASP A 352 -1.34 5.19 -5.42
CA ASP A 352 -1.04 3.89 -4.82
C ASP A 352 0.35 3.88 -4.19
N ILE A 353 0.46 3.11 -3.10
CA ILE A 353 1.71 2.83 -2.41
C ILE A 353 1.87 1.32 -2.35
N ALA A 354 2.97 0.81 -2.87
CA ALA A 354 3.31 -0.60 -2.79
C ALA A 354 4.71 -0.82 -2.23
N LEU A 355 4.92 -2.00 -1.63
CA LEU A 355 6.17 -2.47 -1.05
C LEU A 355 6.51 -3.85 -1.60
N ASP A 356 7.79 -4.12 -1.76
CA ASP A 356 8.29 -5.42 -2.19
C ASP A 356 9.72 -5.65 -1.66
N ASN A 357 10.19 -6.89 -1.67
CA ASN A 357 11.59 -7.28 -1.41
C ASN A 357 12.18 -6.72 -0.10
N ILE A 358 11.38 -6.69 0.97
CA ILE A 358 11.76 -6.17 2.28
C ILE A 358 12.76 -7.11 2.97
N ARG A 359 13.89 -6.58 3.43
CA ARG A 359 14.98 -7.29 4.12
C ARG A 359 15.45 -6.47 5.30
N ILE A 360 15.59 -7.11 6.45
CA ILE A 360 16.22 -6.51 7.62
C ILE A 360 17.42 -7.37 8.02
N LYS A 361 18.57 -6.73 8.18
CA LYS A 361 19.84 -7.37 8.57
C LYS A 361 20.48 -6.61 9.72
N LYS A 362 21.14 -7.32 10.63
CA LYS A 362 21.98 -6.67 11.65
C LYS A 362 23.18 -5.98 10.99
N GLY A 363 23.56 -4.82 11.50
CA GLY A 363 24.60 -3.95 10.97
C GLY A 363 24.03 -2.74 10.23
N ARG A 364 24.91 -1.78 9.88
CA ARG A 364 24.51 -0.65 9.05
C ARG A 364 24.11 -1.17 7.68
N CYS A 365 23.23 -0.45 6.98
CA CYS A 365 23.12 -0.72 5.56
C CYS A 365 24.48 -0.49 4.95
N GLU A 366 25.04 -1.54 4.36
CA GLU A 366 26.10 -1.38 3.39
C GLU A 366 25.56 -0.34 2.41
N MET A 367 26.06 0.89 2.49
CA MET A 367 25.97 1.81 1.37
C MET A 367 26.55 1.02 0.23
N ALA A 368 25.79 0.79 -0.86
CA ALA A 368 26.20 -0.02 -2.02
C ALA A 368 27.70 0.02 -2.11
N SER A 369 28.32 -1.04 -1.59
CA SER A 369 29.71 -1.22 -1.21
C SER A 369 30.67 -0.08 -1.61
N THR A 370 30.51 1.17 -1.19
CA THR A 370 31.31 2.28 -1.79
C THR A 370 31.41 2.24 -3.35
N ASP A 371 30.48 1.57 -4.04
CA ASP A 371 30.61 1.17 -5.45
C ASP A 371 29.50 1.78 -6.34
N ASP A 372 28.44 2.36 -5.77
CA ASP A 372 27.49 3.17 -6.56
C ASP A 372 28.00 4.61 -6.83
N SER A 373 28.98 5.08 -6.06
CA SER A 373 29.82 6.21 -6.47
C SER A 373 30.87 5.80 -7.51
N ALA A 374 31.30 4.54 -7.49
CA ALA A 374 32.23 3.98 -8.47
C ALA A 374 31.56 3.48 -9.76
N SER A 375 30.22 3.36 -9.78
CA SER A 375 29.43 3.09 -10.99
C SER A 375 28.89 4.36 -11.65
N TRP A 376 28.91 5.50 -10.95
CA TRP A 376 28.50 6.80 -11.51
C TRP A 376 29.47 7.29 -12.60
N LEU A 377 30.76 7.08 -12.37
CA LEU A 377 31.84 7.32 -13.32
C LEU A 377 32.51 5.98 -13.61
N SER A 378 32.72 5.63 -14.88
CA SER A 378 33.52 4.45 -15.21
C SER A 378 34.96 4.61 -14.71
N SER A 379 35.74 3.52 -14.64
CA SER A 379 37.16 3.59 -14.27
C SER A 379 37.96 4.55 -15.14
N SER A 380 37.62 4.69 -16.43
CA SER A 380 38.28 5.64 -17.33
C SER A 380 37.93 7.09 -16.98
N GLN A 381 36.69 7.36 -16.59
CA GLN A 381 36.24 8.68 -16.18
C GLN A 381 36.80 9.07 -14.81
N MET A 382 36.90 8.11 -13.88
CA MET A 382 37.56 8.31 -12.59
C MET A 382 39.03 8.68 -12.77
N GLN A 383 39.72 8.01 -13.70
CA GLN A 383 41.11 8.32 -14.02
C GLN A 383 41.25 9.69 -14.71
N SER A 384 40.38 10.00 -15.67
CA SER A 384 40.32 11.30 -16.35
C SER A 384 40.12 12.44 -15.35
N LEU A 385 39.12 12.32 -14.48
CA LEU A 385 38.83 13.28 -13.43
C LEU A 385 40.01 13.47 -12.47
N LYS A 386 40.68 12.39 -12.08
CA LYS A 386 41.86 12.45 -11.20
C LYS A 386 43.01 13.22 -11.85
N GLU A 387 43.32 12.94 -13.11
CA GLU A 387 44.39 13.66 -13.81
C GLU A 387 44.04 15.13 -14.04
N GLN A 388 42.77 15.45 -14.33
CA GLN A 388 42.33 16.83 -14.46
C GLN A 388 42.44 17.59 -13.13
N LEU A 389 41.96 17.01 -12.02
CA LEU A 389 42.05 17.65 -10.71
C LEU A 389 43.49 17.80 -10.20
N LYS A 390 44.39 16.87 -10.55
CA LYS A 390 45.83 17.05 -10.28
C LYS A 390 46.41 18.27 -11.02
N ILE A 391 45.93 18.58 -12.22
CA ILE A 391 46.37 19.75 -12.99
C ILE A 391 45.79 21.03 -12.37
N ASP A 392 44.52 21.01 -11.99
CA ASP A 392 43.81 22.21 -11.53
C ASP A 392 44.17 22.58 -10.07
N GLU A 393 44.22 21.59 -9.17
CA GLU A 393 44.43 21.79 -7.73
C GLU A 393 45.86 21.45 -7.27
N GLY A 394 46.60 20.66 -8.06
CA GLY A 394 47.87 20.08 -7.67
C GLY A 394 47.70 18.83 -6.77
N VAL A 395 48.80 18.10 -6.58
CA VAL A 395 48.87 16.96 -5.65
C VAL A 395 50.03 17.13 -4.68
N LYS A 396 49.77 16.96 -3.38
CA LYS A 396 50.80 17.01 -2.33
C LYS A 396 50.72 15.82 -1.40
N TYR A 397 51.80 15.05 -1.32
CA TYR A 397 51.95 13.89 -0.42
C TYR A 397 52.42 14.28 0.98
N THR A 398 52.12 15.50 1.41
CA THR A 398 52.38 16.02 2.75
C THR A 398 51.22 16.89 3.19
N ILE A 399 51.00 17.03 4.49
CA ILE A 399 50.03 17.99 5.03
C ILE A 399 50.51 19.41 4.74
N TYR A 400 49.65 20.24 4.15
CA TYR A 400 49.91 21.65 3.85
C TYR A 400 48.73 22.52 4.28
N LYS A 401 48.89 23.84 4.19
CA LYS A 401 47.77 24.77 4.35
C LYS A 401 47.28 25.29 3.01
N ASP A 402 45.98 25.25 2.78
CA ASP A 402 45.35 25.78 1.58
C ASP A 402 45.27 27.33 1.60
N SER A 403 44.65 27.92 0.57
CA SER A 403 44.47 29.37 0.45
C SER A 403 43.57 29.98 1.52
N LEU A 404 42.85 29.15 2.28
CA LEU A 404 41.98 29.52 3.41
C LEU A 404 42.61 29.17 4.77
N ASP A 405 43.92 28.88 4.79
CA ASP A 405 44.71 28.48 5.96
C ASP A 405 44.23 27.16 6.62
N LYS A 406 43.49 26.32 5.89
CA LYS A 406 43.02 25.02 6.38
C LYS A 406 44.03 23.91 6.08
N LEU A 407 44.10 22.93 6.98
CA LEU A 407 44.99 21.78 6.83
C LEU A 407 44.45 20.80 5.79
N THR A 408 45.24 20.53 4.76
CA THR A 408 44.85 19.78 3.56
C THR A 408 45.98 18.85 3.13
N PHE A 409 45.68 17.76 2.44
CA PHE A 409 46.68 16.93 1.76
C PHE A 409 46.14 16.35 0.45
N GLY A 410 46.99 15.66 -0.32
CA GLY A 410 46.59 14.97 -1.54
C GLY A 410 46.11 15.94 -2.61
N ILE A 411 44.97 15.61 -3.23
CA ILE A 411 44.29 16.41 -4.25
C ILE A 411 43.17 17.19 -3.55
N GLY A 412 43.51 18.28 -2.86
CA GLY A 412 42.54 19.17 -2.22
C GLY A 412 41.76 18.61 -1.02
N HIS A 413 42.16 17.46 -0.45
CA HIS A 413 41.42 16.83 0.66
C HIS A 413 41.61 17.59 1.98
N LEU A 414 40.51 18.16 2.49
CA LEU A 414 40.49 18.90 3.76
C LEU A 414 40.52 17.92 4.94
N ILE A 415 41.52 18.07 5.82
CA ILE A 415 41.67 17.21 6.99
C ILE A 415 40.55 17.52 8.01
N THR A 416 39.75 16.50 8.31
CA THR A 416 38.69 16.55 9.30
C THR A 416 39.07 15.80 10.57
N ARG A 417 38.25 15.90 11.63
CA ARG A 417 38.46 15.15 12.88
C ARG A 417 38.47 13.63 12.72
N ASN A 418 37.93 13.12 11.62
CA ASN A 418 37.85 11.69 11.35
C ASN A 418 39.10 11.16 10.65
N ASP A 419 39.98 12.05 10.17
CA ASP A 419 41.18 11.66 9.46
C ASP A 419 42.30 11.30 10.45
N PRO A 420 43.05 10.21 10.22
CA PRO A 420 44.27 9.90 10.97
C PRO A 420 45.31 11.03 10.93
N GLU A 421 45.22 11.93 9.95
CA GLU A 421 46.04 13.11 9.78
C GLU A 421 45.61 14.29 10.68
N TYR A 422 44.46 14.20 11.34
CA TYR A 422 43.97 15.27 12.22
C TYR A 422 44.91 15.55 13.38
N GLY A 423 45.23 16.83 13.57
CA GLY A 423 46.14 17.30 14.62
C GLY A 423 47.63 17.08 14.34
N LYS A 424 48.00 16.49 13.20
CA LYS A 424 49.40 16.36 12.79
C LYS A 424 49.94 17.67 12.19
N PRO A 425 51.24 17.98 12.36
CA PRO A 425 51.81 19.24 11.88
C PRO A 425 51.94 19.29 10.35
N VAL A 426 51.97 20.50 9.81
CA VAL A 426 52.30 20.78 8.40
C VAL A 426 53.66 20.17 8.05
N GLY A 427 53.75 19.52 6.89
CA GLY A 427 54.91 18.78 6.42
C GLY A 427 54.88 17.28 6.75
N THR A 428 53.91 16.80 7.54
CA THR A 428 53.76 15.36 7.80
C THR A 428 53.54 14.61 6.48
N PRO A 429 54.35 13.58 6.16
CA PRO A 429 54.19 12.81 4.94
C PRO A 429 52.92 11.95 4.96
N VAL A 430 52.30 11.81 3.79
CA VAL A 430 51.11 10.98 3.55
C VAL A 430 51.39 10.07 2.36
N SER A 431 51.09 8.77 2.50
CA SER A 431 51.39 7.81 1.44
C SER A 431 50.50 8.02 0.21
N GLU A 432 50.96 7.58 -0.95
CA GLU A 432 50.18 7.66 -2.18
C GLU A 432 48.90 6.83 -2.10
N GLU A 433 48.95 5.66 -1.45
CA GLU A 433 47.76 4.83 -1.25
C GLU A 433 46.71 5.55 -0.40
N ARG A 434 47.14 6.32 0.61
CA ARG A 434 46.23 7.12 1.45
C ARG A 434 45.64 8.28 0.66
N VAL A 435 46.43 8.97 -0.16
CA VAL A 435 45.95 10.02 -1.08
C VAL A 435 44.90 9.45 -2.04
N ASP A 436 45.15 8.28 -2.61
CA ASP A 436 44.22 7.62 -3.53
C ASP A 436 42.94 7.15 -2.83
N ALA A 437 43.04 6.69 -1.59
CA ALA A 437 41.89 6.29 -0.79
C ALA A 437 40.98 7.48 -0.44
N VAL A 438 41.55 8.62 -0.04
CA VAL A 438 40.74 9.81 0.25
C VAL A 438 40.17 10.43 -1.01
N PHE A 439 40.92 10.46 -2.12
CA PHE A 439 40.41 10.96 -3.40
C PHE A 439 39.13 10.24 -3.83
N LYS A 440 39.10 8.90 -3.73
CA LYS A 440 37.89 8.12 -4.02
C LYS A 440 36.73 8.49 -3.10
N THR A 441 37.02 8.79 -1.84
CA THR A 441 36.03 9.20 -0.84
C THR A 441 35.46 10.57 -1.16
N ASP A 442 36.32 11.54 -1.48
CA ASP A 442 35.92 12.91 -1.83
C ASP A 442 35.10 12.95 -3.13
N VAL A 443 35.49 12.17 -4.14
CA VAL A 443 34.69 12.01 -5.37
C VAL A 443 33.33 11.39 -5.07
N ALA A 444 33.26 10.41 -4.17
CA ALA A 444 31.98 9.83 -3.75
C ALA A 444 31.08 10.87 -3.05
N GLU A 445 31.65 11.78 -2.27
CA GLU A 445 30.90 12.90 -1.68
C GLU A 445 30.43 13.90 -2.72
N ALA A 446 31.26 14.22 -3.72
CA ALA A 446 30.92 15.10 -4.84
C ALA A 446 29.77 14.50 -5.70
N VAL A 447 29.77 13.19 -5.94
CA VAL A 447 28.67 12.46 -6.57
C VAL A 447 27.39 12.56 -5.74
N LYS A 448 27.47 12.29 -4.43
CA LYS A 448 26.31 12.39 -3.52
C LYS A 448 25.74 13.80 -3.50
N LEU A 449 26.60 14.82 -3.49
CA LEU A 449 26.17 16.22 -3.54
C LEU A 449 25.44 16.52 -4.86
N THR A 450 26.00 16.08 -5.99
CA THR A 450 25.37 16.23 -7.31
C THR A 450 24.00 15.58 -7.35
N GLN A 451 23.90 14.32 -6.92
CA GLN A 451 22.64 13.59 -6.84
C GLN A 451 21.64 14.29 -5.91
N SER A 452 22.08 14.81 -4.76
CA SER A 452 21.20 15.53 -3.83
C SER A 452 20.57 16.79 -4.43
N ILE A 453 21.20 17.39 -5.44
CA ILE A 453 20.74 18.64 -6.06
C ILE A 453 19.87 18.34 -7.29
N TYR A 454 20.27 17.35 -8.10
CA TYR A 454 19.71 17.11 -9.43
C TYR A 454 18.94 15.78 -9.58
N ASP A 455 18.81 14.98 -8.53
CA ASP A 455 17.96 13.78 -8.58
C ASP A 455 16.47 14.15 -8.79
N PRO A 456 15.71 13.28 -9.49
CA PRO A 456 16.15 12.02 -10.10
C PRO A 456 16.76 12.19 -11.51
N GLY A 457 16.72 13.40 -12.08
CA GLY A 457 17.05 13.67 -13.49
C GLY A 457 18.50 13.38 -13.86
N CYS A 458 19.43 13.47 -12.91
CA CYS A 458 20.85 13.23 -13.18
C CYS A 458 21.23 11.77 -13.45
N ARG A 459 20.38 10.82 -13.06
CA ARG A 459 20.72 9.39 -13.16
C ARG A 459 20.88 8.91 -14.60
N THR A 460 20.13 9.51 -15.51
CA THR A 460 20.12 9.18 -16.96
C THR A 460 21.06 10.06 -17.78
N TRP A 461 21.86 10.93 -17.14
CA TRP A 461 22.80 11.79 -17.87
C TRP A 461 23.88 10.96 -18.58
N PRO A 462 24.37 11.42 -19.76
CA PRO A 462 25.55 10.88 -20.40
C PRO A 462 26.76 10.91 -19.46
N GLY A 463 27.69 9.97 -19.65
CA GLY A 463 28.90 9.87 -18.82
C GLY A 463 29.69 11.18 -18.72
N GLU A 464 29.90 11.86 -19.86
CA GLU A 464 30.64 13.13 -19.90
C GLU A 464 30.00 14.22 -19.02
N VAL A 465 28.66 14.29 -19.04
CA VAL A 465 27.91 15.24 -18.19
C VAL A 465 28.07 14.89 -16.72
N LYS A 466 28.04 13.59 -16.37
CA LYS A 466 28.29 13.13 -15.00
C LYS A 466 29.68 13.53 -14.50
N GLU A 467 30.70 13.39 -15.34
CA GLU A 467 32.09 13.76 -15.03
C GLU A 467 32.23 15.27 -14.81
N ILE A 468 31.69 16.09 -15.72
CA ILE A 468 31.69 17.56 -15.60
C ILE A 468 31.02 17.99 -14.28
N MET A 469 29.86 17.42 -13.98
CA MET A 469 29.09 17.79 -12.80
C MET A 469 29.79 17.39 -11.50
N VAL A 470 30.46 16.24 -11.47
CA VAL A 470 31.26 15.81 -10.31
C VAL A 470 32.49 16.71 -10.14
N ASN A 471 33.17 17.09 -11.22
CA ASN A 471 34.27 18.07 -11.16
C ASN A 471 33.79 19.42 -10.59
N MET A 472 32.67 19.94 -11.11
CA MET A 472 32.06 21.17 -10.59
C MET A 472 31.67 21.03 -9.11
N ALA A 473 31.14 19.88 -8.69
CA ALA A 473 30.79 19.62 -7.30
C ALA A 473 32.03 19.60 -6.40
N PHE A 474 33.14 19.05 -6.87
CA PHE A 474 34.43 19.00 -6.16
C PHE A 474 34.95 20.42 -5.88
N ASN A 475 34.93 21.29 -6.89
CA ASN A 475 35.48 22.65 -6.76
C ASN A 475 34.54 23.65 -6.07
N LEU A 476 33.23 23.55 -6.33
CA LEU A 476 32.25 24.53 -5.83
C LEU A 476 31.62 24.14 -4.50
N GLY A 477 31.69 22.84 -4.14
CA GLY A 477 30.96 22.29 -3.01
C GLY A 477 29.49 22.70 -3.04
N GLY A 478 28.95 23.11 -1.89
CA GLY A 478 27.54 23.51 -1.76
C GLY A 478 27.09 24.67 -2.67
N ASN A 479 28.01 25.46 -3.23
CA ASN A 479 27.67 26.52 -4.19
C ASN A 479 27.18 25.98 -5.54
N LEU A 480 27.35 24.68 -5.82
CA LEU A 480 26.79 24.02 -6.99
C LEU A 480 25.27 24.23 -7.12
N ARG A 481 24.56 24.45 -6.00
CA ARG A 481 23.12 24.75 -5.96
C ARG A 481 22.71 26.01 -6.72
N LYS A 482 23.64 26.93 -6.97
CA LYS A 482 23.38 28.18 -7.71
C LYS A 482 23.26 27.97 -9.23
N PHE A 483 23.57 26.76 -9.71
CA PHE A 483 23.54 26.37 -11.11
C PHE A 483 22.38 25.43 -11.46
N LYS A 484 21.46 25.19 -10.51
CA LYS A 484 20.17 24.54 -10.73
C LYS A 484 19.16 25.55 -11.22
#